data_AF-A0A1Q8DVH1-F1
#
_entry.id   AF-A0A1Q8DVH1-F1
#
_cell.length_a   1.000
_cell.length_b   1.000
_cell.length_c   1.000
_cell.angle_alpha   90.00
_cell.angle_beta   90.00
_cell.angle_gamma   90.00
#
_symmetry.space_group_name_H-M   'P 1'
#
loop_
_entity.id
_entity.type
_entity.pdbx_description
1 polymer ?
#
loop_
_entity_poly.entity_id
_entity_poly.type
_entity_poly.pdbx_seq_one_letter_code
_entity_poly.pdbx_strand_id
1 'polypeptide(L)'
;MADIIFVSKVDFWIALILWVGSLSLILIPLWEWRWGKSNSRMRNILLMVILLPFAALMLMPFFGTKYTLTDSQLYVDSGLSTQTIELADITYITPTRSMTSAPALSLDRLKIEYRNKEILISPKDKPRFYQEIQARNPKIVIEKKYNF
;
A
#
# COMPACT_ATOMS: atom_id res chain seq x y z
N MET A 1 6.11 -11.49 24.14
CA MET A 1 6.79 -10.23 23.77
C MET A 1 5.72 -9.15 23.59
N ALA A 2 6.09 -7.87 23.52
CA ALA A 2 5.11 -6.82 23.24
C ALA A 2 4.69 -6.85 21.76
N ASP A 3 3.46 -6.43 21.48
CA ASP A 3 2.99 -6.25 20.11
C ASP A 3 3.74 -5.08 19.44
N ILE A 4 4.18 -5.28 18.20
CA ILE A 4 4.95 -4.29 17.46
C ILE A 4 4.23 -3.93 16.18
N ILE A 5 4.01 -2.63 15.98
CA ILE A 5 3.29 -2.10 14.83
C ILE A 5 4.30 -1.52 13.84
N PHE A 6 4.24 -1.99 12.60
CA PHE A 6 4.97 -1.46 11.46
C PHE A 6 4.00 -0.78 10.50
N VAL A 7 4.31 0.46 10.12
CA VAL A 7 3.58 1.17 9.06
C VAL A 7 4.15 0.79 7.70
N SER A 8 3.28 0.74 6.70
CA SER A 8 3.71 0.57 5.32
C SER A 8 4.46 1.79 4.79
N LYS A 9 5.47 1.54 3.97
CA LYS A 9 6.19 2.57 3.23
C LYS A 9 5.27 3.15 2.16
N VAL A 10 5.25 4.47 2.07
CA VAL A 10 4.63 5.22 0.98
C VAL A 10 5.74 5.91 0.20
N ASP A 11 5.90 5.57 -1.07
CA ASP A 11 6.86 6.22 -1.95
C ASP A 11 6.33 7.61 -2.33
N PHE A 12 7.12 8.64 -2.02
CA PHE A 12 6.73 10.05 -2.21
C PHE A 12 6.32 10.37 -3.66
N TRP A 13 7.01 9.79 -4.66
CA TRP A 13 6.69 10.00 -6.07
C TRP A 13 5.33 9.43 -6.46
N ILE A 14 4.95 8.26 -5.92
CA ILE A 14 3.63 7.67 -6.15
C ILE A 14 2.57 8.55 -5.49
N ALA A 15 2.83 9.02 -4.27
CA ALA A 15 1.94 9.95 -3.60
C ALA A 15 1.75 11.24 -4.43
N LEU A 16 2.83 11.84 -4.92
CA LEU A 16 2.80 13.06 -5.72
C LEU A 16 1.97 12.90 -7.00
N ILE A 17 2.14 11.79 -7.72
CA ILE A 17 1.35 11.51 -8.94
C ILE A 17 -0.14 11.39 -8.61
N LEU A 18 -0.50 10.70 -7.53
CA LEU A 18 -1.90 10.55 -7.12
C LEU A 18 -2.52 11.88 -6.67
N TRP A 19 -1.77 12.70 -5.95
CA TRP A 19 -2.19 14.05 -5.53
C TRP A 19 -2.39 14.98 -6.72
N VAL A 20 -1.42 15.04 -7.65
CA VAL A 20 -1.51 15.88 -8.86
C VAL A 20 -2.65 15.42 -9.76
N GLY A 21 -2.79 14.10 -9.95
CA GLY A 21 -3.91 13.50 -10.68
C GLY A 21 -5.25 13.91 -10.08
N SER A 22 -5.44 13.67 -8.78
CA SER A 22 -6.68 14.00 -8.08
C SER A 22 -7.01 15.49 -8.11
N LEU A 23 -6.01 16.37 -7.95
CA LEU A 23 -6.21 17.82 -8.04
C LEU A 23 -6.58 18.26 -9.45
N SER A 24 -5.94 17.69 -10.49
CA SER A 24 -6.25 18.06 -11.87
C SER A 24 -7.71 17.75 -12.26
N LEU A 25 -8.28 16.66 -11.74
CA LEU A 25 -9.68 16.29 -11.94
C LEU A 25 -10.66 17.33 -11.39
N ILE A 26 -10.26 18.11 -10.39
CA ILE A 26 -11.08 19.14 -9.74
C ILE A 26 -10.78 20.52 -10.35
N LEU A 27 -9.50 20.84 -10.54
CA LEU A 27 -9.04 22.15 -10.99
C LEU A 27 -9.43 22.44 -12.45
N ILE A 28 -9.38 21.46 -13.35
CA ILE A 28 -9.73 21.65 -14.77
C ILE A 28 -11.21 22.05 -14.93
N PRO A 29 -12.20 21.32 -14.38
CA PRO A 29 -13.60 21.75 -14.47
C PRO A 29 -13.90 23.05 -13.72
N LEU A 30 -13.20 23.35 -12.61
CA LEU A 30 -13.33 24.64 -11.90
C LEU A 30 -12.83 25.81 -12.74
N TRP A 31 -11.69 25.64 -13.42
CA TRP A 31 -11.14 26.65 -14.32
C TRP A 31 -12.09 26.95 -15.47
N GLU A 32 -12.60 25.89 -16.12
CA GLU A 32 -13.61 25.96 -17.17
C GLU A 32 -14.94 26.57 -16.68
N TRP A 33 -15.31 26.38 -15.42
CA TRP A 33 -16.49 27.03 -14.83
C TRP A 33 -16.30 28.54 -14.67
N ARG A 34 -15.11 28.98 -14.26
CA ARG A 34 -14.80 30.39 -13.94
C ARG A 34 -14.50 31.25 -15.17
N TRP A 35 -13.98 30.65 -16.24
CA TRP A 35 -13.57 31.37 -17.47
C TRP A 35 -14.15 30.79 -18.78
N GLY A 36 -14.79 29.63 -18.75
CA GLY A 36 -15.27 28.94 -19.96
C GLY A 36 -16.66 29.39 -20.43
N LYS A 37 -17.01 28.97 -21.66
CA LYS A 37 -18.31 29.28 -22.28
C LYS A 37 -19.47 28.57 -21.58
N SER A 38 -20.55 29.31 -21.33
CA SER A 38 -21.76 28.85 -20.61
C SER A 38 -22.37 27.54 -21.14
N ASN A 39 -22.25 27.24 -22.44
CA ASN A 39 -22.81 26.03 -23.06
C ASN A 39 -22.16 24.71 -22.60
N SER A 40 -21.07 24.75 -21.82
CA SER A 40 -20.35 23.55 -21.37
C SER A 40 -20.62 23.16 -19.91
N ARG A 41 -21.48 23.90 -19.18
CA ARG A 41 -21.67 23.70 -17.73
C ARG A 41 -22.21 22.33 -17.36
N MET A 42 -23.23 21.84 -18.08
CA MET A 42 -23.85 20.54 -17.79
C MET A 42 -22.90 19.36 -18.02
N ARG A 43 -22.06 19.44 -19.07
CA ARG A 43 -21.01 18.46 -19.35
C ARG A 43 -19.97 18.41 -18.22
N ASN A 44 -19.53 19.58 -17.73
CA ASN A 44 -18.52 19.65 -16.67
C ASN A 44 -19.02 19.09 -15.34
N ILE A 45 -20.30 19.32 -15.00
CA ILE A 45 -20.94 18.73 -13.81
C ILE A 45 -20.98 17.20 -13.93
N LEU A 46 -21.41 16.67 -15.09
CA LEU A 46 -21.41 15.22 -15.36
C LEU A 46 -20.02 14.60 -15.21
N LEU A 47 -18.98 15.25 -15.75
CA LEU A 47 -17.60 14.80 -15.61
C LEU A 47 -17.14 14.82 -14.14
N MET A 48 -17.46 15.87 -13.37
CA MET A 48 -17.12 15.91 -11.94
C MET A 48 -17.79 14.77 -11.16
N VAL A 49 -19.08 14.51 -11.38
CA VAL A 49 -19.81 13.43 -10.70
C VAL A 49 -19.20 12.06 -11.02
N ILE A 50 -18.77 11.84 -12.26
CA ILE A 50 -18.14 10.58 -12.68
C ILE A 50 -16.72 10.47 -12.12
N LEU A 51 -15.93 11.54 -12.12
CA LEU A 51 -14.50 11.50 -11.78
C LEU A 51 -14.21 11.59 -10.27
N LEU A 52 -15.14 12.15 -9.48
CA LEU A 52 -15.02 12.26 -8.03
C LEU A 52 -14.80 10.89 -7.33
N PRO A 53 -15.55 9.82 -7.62
CA PRO A 53 -15.28 8.51 -7.04
C PRO A 53 -13.92 7.93 -7.46
N PHE A 54 -13.42 8.23 -8.67
CA PHE A 54 -12.07 7.82 -9.08
C PHE A 54 -10.99 8.55 -8.27
N ALA A 55 -11.15 9.85 -8.02
CA ALA A 55 -10.25 10.60 -7.15
C ALA A 55 -10.27 10.06 -5.71
N ALA A 56 -11.45 9.73 -5.18
CA ALA A 56 -11.58 9.11 -3.86
C ALA A 56 -10.86 7.74 -3.79
N LEU A 57 -11.02 6.89 -4.82
CA LEU A 57 -10.32 5.60 -4.93
C LEU A 57 -8.79 5.78 -5.03
N MET A 58 -8.32 6.83 -5.72
CA MET A 58 -6.88 7.15 -5.81
C MET A 58 -6.29 7.56 -4.46
N LEU A 59 -7.08 8.18 -3.58
CA LEU A 59 -6.66 8.61 -2.25
C LEU A 59 -6.84 7.52 -1.18
N MET A 60 -7.63 6.47 -1.45
CA MET A 60 -7.87 5.36 -0.52
C MET A 60 -6.59 4.68 0.02
N PRO A 61 -5.53 4.45 -0.77
CA PRO A 61 -4.33 3.79 -0.27
C PRO A 61 -3.54 4.61 0.78
N PHE A 62 -3.83 5.91 0.93
CA PHE A 62 -3.24 6.75 1.97
C PHE A 62 -3.81 6.49 3.36
N PHE A 63 -4.97 5.83 3.48
CA PHE A 63 -5.52 5.42 4.77
C PHE A 63 -4.69 4.33 5.47
N GLY A 64 -3.65 3.82 4.79
CA GLY A 64 -2.46 3.28 5.43
C GLY A 64 -2.54 1.80 5.77
N THR A 65 -1.66 1.01 5.17
CA THR A 65 -1.47 -0.38 5.57
C THR A 65 -0.62 -0.45 6.84
N LYS A 66 -1.10 -1.16 7.86
CA LYS A 66 -0.40 -1.42 9.13
C LYS A 66 -0.14 -2.91 9.27
N TYR A 67 1.00 -3.26 9.82
CA TYR A 67 1.38 -4.63 10.11
C TYR A 67 1.61 -4.75 11.61
N THR A 68 0.81 -5.57 12.28
CA THR A 68 0.98 -5.82 13.72
C THR A 68 1.56 -7.21 13.90
N LEU A 69 2.76 -7.27 14.45
CA LEU A 69 3.41 -8.51 14.83
C LEU A 69 3.07 -8.81 16.28
N THR A 70 2.41 -9.93 16.54
CA THR A 70 2.16 -10.50 17.88
C THR A 70 3.01 -11.74 18.11
N ASP A 71 2.95 -12.35 19.29
CA ASP A 71 3.83 -13.48 19.64
C ASP A 71 3.71 -14.67 18.69
N SER A 72 2.53 -14.90 18.11
CA SER A 72 2.25 -16.04 17.23
C SER A 72 1.65 -15.66 15.88
N GLN A 73 1.26 -14.40 15.67
CA GLN A 73 0.53 -13.98 14.47
C GLN A 73 1.09 -12.69 13.87
N LEU A 74 0.93 -12.57 12.55
CA LEU A 74 1.13 -11.36 11.77
C LEU A 74 -0.22 -10.89 11.28
N TYR A 75 -0.66 -9.72 11.75
CA TYR A 75 -1.83 -9.04 11.21
C TYR A 75 -1.40 -8.07 10.13
N VAL A 76 -2.01 -8.19 8.96
CA VAL A 76 -1.83 -7.31 7.82
C VAL A 76 -3.13 -6.55 7.61
N ASP A 77 -3.18 -5.32 8.11
CA ASP A 77 -4.31 -4.42 7.95
C ASP A 77 -4.06 -3.50 6.76
N SER A 78 -4.82 -3.68 5.69
CA SER A 78 -4.74 -2.86 4.46
C SER A 78 -5.68 -1.66 4.45
N GLY A 79 -6.38 -1.38 5.56
CA GLY A 79 -7.39 -0.33 5.67
C GLY A 79 -8.77 -0.74 5.12
N LEU A 80 -8.81 -1.58 4.08
CA LEU A 80 -10.06 -2.18 3.58
C LEU A 80 -10.31 -3.60 4.11
N SER A 81 -9.23 -4.34 4.37
CA SER A 81 -9.30 -5.73 4.85
C SER A 81 -8.14 -6.04 5.77
N THR A 82 -8.41 -6.81 6.81
CA THR A 82 -7.40 -7.32 7.75
C THR A 82 -7.20 -8.81 7.49
N GLN A 83 -5.96 -9.20 7.20
CA GLN A 83 -5.56 -10.59 7.04
C GLN A 83 -4.70 -11.02 8.23
N THR A 84 -4.98 -12.20 8.77
CA THR A 84 -4.22 -12.77 9.89
C THR A 84 -3.44 -13.99 9.38
N ILE A 85 -2.15 -14.02 9.66
CA ILE A 85 -1.24 -15.10 9.25
C ILE A 85 -0.56 -15.63 10.50
N GLU A 86 -0.58 -16.95 10.72
CA GLU A 86 0.18 -17.53 11.83
C GLU A 86 1.67 -17.52 11.48
N LEU A 87 2.51 -17.08 12.40
CA LEU A 87 3.96 -17.05 12.18
C LEU A 87 4.53 -18.44 11.94
N ALA A 88 3.90 -19.48 12.51
CA ALA A 88 4.29 -20.88 12.31
C ALA A 88 4.13 -21.35 10.86
N ASP A 89 3.24 -20.72 10.09
CA ASP A 89 2.99 -21.06 8.70
C ASP A 89 3.96 -20.38 7.73
N ILE A 90 4.65 -19.34 8.18
CA ILE A 90 5.56 -18.56 7.36
C ILE A 90 6.82 -19.37 7.13
N THR A 91 7.14 -19.62 5.87
CA THR A 91 8.31 -20.41 5.46
C THR A 91 9.42 -19.54 4.90
N TYR A 92 9.07 -18.64 3.97
CA TYR A 92 10.02 -17.80 3.25
C TYR A 92 9.61 -16.33 3.26
N ILE A 93 10.63 -15.47 3.40
CA ILE A 93 10.50 -14.02 3.20
C ILE A 93 11.53 -13.58 2.17
N THR A 94 11.05 -13.12 1.01
CA THR A 94 11.90 -12.68 -0.11
C THR A 94 11.70 -11.19 -0.40
N PRO A 95 12.76 -10.38 -0.47
CA PRO A 95 12.65 -8.98 -0.91
C PRO A 95 12.31 -8.92 -2.40
N THR A 96 11.24 -8.22 -2.75
CA THR A 96 10.81 -8.03 -4.15
C THR A 96 10.73 -6.56 -4.52
N ARG A 97 11.09 -6.26 -5.77
CA ARG A 97 10.87 -4.97 -6.45
C ARG A 97 9.87 -5.08 -7.60
N SER A 98 9.09 -6.16 -7.66
CA SER A 98 8.18 -6.41 -8.78
C SER A 98 7.09 -5.34 -8.87
N MET A 99 6.89 -4.79 -10.08
CA MET A 99 5.79 -3.89 -10.43
C MET A 99 4.43 -4.60 -10.53
N THR A 100 4.29 -5.76 -9.88
CA THR A 100 3.05 -6.54 -9.95
C THR A 100 1.93 -5.83 -9.19
N SER A 101 0.76 -5.82 -9.83
CA SER A 101 -0.46 -5.04 -9.56
C SER A 101 -1.13 -5.37 -8.22
N ALA A 102 -0.45 -5.07 -7.11
CA ALA A 102 -1.03 -5.10 -5.77
C ALA A 102 -1.11 -3.67 -5.21
N PRO A 103 -2.17 -3.34 -4.43
CA PRO A 103 -2.43 -1.99 -3.96
C PRO A 103 -1.52 -1.65 -2.77
N ALA A 104 -0.24 -1.46 -3.03
CA ALA A 104 0.70 -0.89 -2.07
C ALA A 104 1.46 0.26 -2.74
N LEU A 105 1.42 1.44 -2.13
CA LEU A 105 2.09 2.67 -2.60
C LEU A 105 3.63 2.62 -2.48
N SER A 106 4.22 1.42 -2.47
CA SER A 106 5.66 1.22 -2.44
C SER A 106 6.06 0.11 -3.41
N LEU A 107 7.13 0.32 -4.16
CA LEU A 107 7.77 -0.71 -5.01
C LEU A 107 8.73 -1.59 -4.21
N ASP A 108 9.06 -1.21 -2.99
CA ASP A 108 10.01 -1.91 -2.13
C ASP A 108 9.28 -2.86 -1.18
N ARG A 109 8.85 -4.03 -1.68
CA ARG A 109 7.99 -4.98 -0.97
C ARG A 109 8.78 -6.20 -0.49
N LEU A 110 8.17 -6.97 0.40
CA LEU A 110 8.60 -8.28 0.88
C LEU A 110 7.48 -9.26 0.52
N LYS A 111 7.85 -10.35 -0.14
CA LYS A 111 6.97 -11.49 -0.37
C LYS A 111 7.08 -12.42 0.83
N ILE A 112 5.96 -12.70 1.48
CA ILE A 112 5.83 -13.68 2.56
C ILE A 112 5.08 -14.88 2.01
N GLU A 113 5.70 -16.05 2.07
CA GLU A 113 5.08 -17.33 1.68
C GLU A 113 4.58 -18.05 2.93
N TYR A 114 3.31 -18.48 2.90
CA TYR A 114 2.63 -19.17 4.01
C TYR A 114 1.54 -20.10 3.48
N ARG A 115 1.42 -21.33 4.01
CA ARG A 115 0.37 -22.32 3.61
C ARG A 115 0.07 -22.39 2.09
N ASN A 116 1.11 -22.45 1.23
CA ASN A 116 0.98 -22.42 -0.24
C ASN A 116 0.33 -21.16 -0.84
N LYS A 117 0.31 -20.06 -0.08
CA LYS A 117 -0.13 -18.74 -0.50
C LYS A 117 1.03 -17.77 -0.36
N GLU A 118 0.91 -16.63 -1.03
CA GLU A 118 1.85 -15.53 -0.90
C GLU A 118 1.11 -14.23 -0.58
N ILE A 119 1.77 -13.36 0.18
CA ILE A 119 1.32 -11.99 0.41
C ILE A 119 2.50 -11.03 0.22
N LEU A 120 2.21 -9.85 -0.31
CA LEU A 120 3.17 -8.77 -0.45
C LEU A 120 2.94 -7.72 0.64
N ILE A 121 3.96 -7.47 1.45
CA ILE A 121 3.95 -6.41 2.47
C ILE A 121 5.09 -5.42 2.21
N SER A 122 4.97 -4.18 2.66
CA SER A 122 6.02 -3.16 2.49
C SER A 122 6.29 -2.43 3.80
N PRO A 123 6.76 -3.11 4.87
CA PRO A 123 7.06 -2.46 6.13
C PRO A 123 8.11 -1.37 5.92
N LYS A 124 7.86 -0.18 6.48
CA LYS A 124 8.76 0.98 6.37
C LYS A 124 10.14 0.71 6.95
N ASP A 125 10.19 -0.05 8.05
CA ASP A 125 11.42 -0.47 8.73
C ASP A 125 11.66 -1.97 8.52
N LYS A 126 12.18 -2.33 7.35
CA LYS A 126 12.50 -3.73 6.99
C LYS A 126 13.53 -4.36 7.92
N PRO A 127 14.65 -3.70 8.29
CA PRO A 127 15.63 -4.28 9.19
C PRO A 127 15.03 -4.69 10.53
N ARG A 128 14.23 -3.81 11.15
CA ARG A 128 13.54 -4.13 12.40
C ARG A 128 12.49 -5.21 12.21
N PHE A 129 11.74 -5.19 11.11
CA PHE A 129 10.79 -6.25 10.81
C PHE A 129 11.45 -7.64 10.74
N TYR A 130 12.61 -7.76 10.06
CA TYR A 130 13.36 -9.01 9.98
C TYR A 130 13.85 -9.48 11.35
N GLN A 131 14.36 -8.57 12.19
CA GLN A 131 14.81 -8.92 13.53
C GLN A 131 13.67 -9.47 14.39
N GLU A 132 12.53 -8.77 14.40
CA GLU A 132 11.39 -9.14 15.24
C GLU A 132 10.70 -10.44 14.77
N ILE A 133 10.56 -10.62 13.46
CA ILE A 133 9.92 -11.84 12.93
C ILE A 133 10.81 -13.07 13.12
N GLN A 134 12.13 -12.92 12.98
CA GLN A 134 13.09 -14.00 13.21
C GLN A 134 13.26 -14.34 14.69
N ALA A 135 13.17 -13.34 15.58
CA ALA A 135 13.17 -13.57 17.03
C ALA A 135 11.98 -14.41 17.49
N ARG A 136 10.82 -14.27 16.83
CA ARG A 136 9.58 -15.01 17.15
C ARG A 136 9.50 -16.36 16.46
N ASN A 137 10.00 -16.46 15.23
CA ASN A 137 10.11 -17.73 14.52
C ASN A 137 11.50 -17.84 13.85
N PRO A 138 12.47 -18.48 14.53
CA PRO A 138 13.82 -18.68 14.00
C PRO A 138 13.90 -19.58 12.76
N LYS A 139 12.83 -20.35 12.45
CA LYS A 139 12.79 -21.26 11.31
C LYS A 139 12.53 -20.55 9.98
N ILE A 140 12.11 -19.28 10.02
CA ILE A 140 11.82 -18.51 8.81
C ILE A 140 13.11 -18.26 8.03
N VAL A 141 13.09 -18.61 6.75
CA VAL A 141 14.20 -18.33 5.83
C VAL A 141 14.00 -16.95 5.21
N ILE A 142 14.88 -16.02 5.54
CA ILE A 142 14.88 -14.67 4.97
C ILE A 142 15.94 -14.65 3.86
N GLU A 143 15.49 -14.51 2.62
CA GLU A 143 16.37 -14.42 1.48
C GLU A 143 17.08 -13.05 1.49
N LYS A 144 18.40 -13.05 1.69
CA LYS A 144 19.21 -11.84 1.58
C LYS A 144 19.42 -11.55 0.10
N LYS A 145 19.06 -10.34 -0.33
CA LYS A 145 19.36 -9.89 -1.69
C LYS A 145 20.89 -9.89 -1.87
N TYR A 146 21.41 -10.73 -2.75
CA TYR A 146 22.81 -10.66 -3.18
C TYR A 146 23.04 -9.30 -3.86
N ASN A 147 24.01 -8.55 -3.35
CA ASN A 147 24.56 -7.36 -4.00
C ASN A 147 25.48 -7.85 -5.13
N PHE A 148 25.16 -7.53 -6.38
CA PHE A 148 26.15 -7.36 -7.45
C PHE A 148 26.27 -5.88 -7.74
#